data_AF-A0A2P4P4Q4-F1
#
_entry.id   AF-A0A2P4P4Q4-F1
#
_cell.length_a   1.000
_cell.length_b   1.000
_cell.length_c   1.000
_cell.angle_alpha   90.00
_cell.angle_beta   90.00
_cell.angle_gamma   90.00
#
_symmetry.space_group_name_H-M   'P 1'
#
loop_
_entity.id
_entity.type
_entity.pdbx_description
1 polymer ?
#
loop_
_entity_poly.entity_id
_entity_poly.type
_entity_poly.pdbx_seq_one_letter_code
_entity_poly.pdbx_strand_id
1 'polypeptide(L)'
;MAPETLRQKLYTPASDIYSFSMIMWEFTSGIPPFNRVAHDHHLILSVCEGKRPEIVENTPKCYIDLMKKCWDSDPSNRPTITMLEDIISEW
;
A
#
# COMPACT_ATOMS: atom_id res chain seq x y z
N MET A 1 2.82 -1.20 7.05
CA MET A 1 4.27 -1.36 6.74
C MET A 1 4.43 -2.34 5.59
N ALA A 2 5.50 -2.19 4.80
CA ALA A 2 5.77 -3.07 3.67
C ALA A 2 6.10 -4.52 4.09
N PRO A 3 5.73 -5.53 3.30
CA PRO A 3 5.98 -6.94 3.61
C PRO A 3 7.45 -7.28 3.84
N GLU A 4 8.37 -6.64 3.14
CA GLU A 4 9.81 -6.85 3.31
C GLU A 4 10.33 -6.27 4.63
N THR A 5 9.84 -5.09 5.03
CA THR A 5 10.18 -4.47 6.32
C THR A 5 9.64 -5.30 7.49
N LEU A 6 8.42 -5.82 7.36
CA LEU A 6 7.81 -6.73 8.33
C LEU A 6 8.60 -8.03 8.53
N ARG A 7 9.27 -8.51 7.46
CA ARG A 7 10.18 -9.66 7.50
C ARG A 7 11.60 -9.30 7.97
N GLN A 8 11.79 -8.11 8.54
CA GLN A 8 13.08 -7.60 9.00
C GLN A 8 14.14 -7.54 7.90
N LYS A 9 13.73 -7.40 6.63
CA LYS A 9 14.65 -7.09 5.53
C LYS A 9 14.96 -5.59 5.52
N LEU A 10 15.95 -5.23 4.72
CA LEU A 10 16.38 -3.84 4.57
C LEU A 10 15.22 -2.95 4.11
N TYR A 11 15.08 -1.81 4.77
CA TYR A 11 14.18 -0.75 4.34
C TYR A 11 14.68 -0.11 3.05
N THR A 12 13.78 0.18 2.12
CA THR A 12 14.13 0.79 0.83
C THR A 12 13.12 1.89 0.47
N PRO A 13 13.43 2.76 -0.51
CA PRO A 13 12.43 3.69 -1.05
C PRO A 13 11.15 3.00 -1.57
N ALA A 14 11.24 1.75 -2.04
CA ALA A 14 10.06 0.98 -2.43
C ALA A 14 9.16 0.64 -1.21
N SER A 15 9.71 0.59 -0.01
CA SER A 15 8.98 0.41 1.25
C SER A 15 8.20 1.69 1.63
N ASP A 16 8.74 2.88 1.32
CA ASP A 16 8.00 4.15 1.43
C ASP A 16 6.80 4.16 0.48
N ILE A 17 6.98 3.75 -0.78
CA ILE A 17 5.91 3.68 -1.79
C ILE A 17 4.78 2.74 -1.35
N TYR A 18 5.13 1.58 -0.76
CA TYR A 18 4.13 0.72 -0.15
C TYR A 18 3.39 1.43 0.98
N SER A 19 4.10 2.12 1.86
CA SER A 19 3.44 2.83 2.97
C SER A 19 2.55 3.97 2.47
N PHE A 20 2.93 4.64 1.38
CA PHE A 20 2.10 5.65 0.73
C PHE A 20 0.78 5.07 0.22
N SER A 21 0.77 3.85 -0.32
CA SER A 21 -0.49 3.18 -0.71
C SER A 21 -1.48 2.99 0.45
N MET A 22 -0.98 2.83 1.68
CA MET A 22 -1.82 2.70 2.86
C MET A 22 -2.48 4.04 3.21
N ILE A 23 -1.73 5.15 3.02
CA ILE A 23 -2.26 6.51 3.14
C ILE A 23 -3.28 6.78 2.03
N MET A 24 -2.98 6.36 0.78
CA MET A 24 -3.92 6.47 -0.33
C MET A 24 -5.25 5.78 0.00
N TRP A 25 -5.19 4.58 0.59
CA TRP A 25 -6.37 3.83 1.02
C TRP A 25 -7.10 4.49 2.21
N GLU A 26 -6.36 5.06 3.15
CA GLU A 26 -6.93 5.81 4.28
C GLU A 26 -7.71 7.03 3.79
N PHE A 27 -7.24 7.74 2.76
CA PHE A 27 -7.96 8.86 2.16
C PHE A 27 -9.30 8.45 1.54
N THR A 28 -9.40 7.26 0.94
CA THR A 28 -10.65 6.81 0.31
C THR A 28 -11.64 6.22 1.32
N SER A 29 -11.13 5.60 2.39
CA SER A 29 -11.96 4.95 3.41
C SER A 29 -12.33 5.86 4.59
N GLY A 30 -11.55 6.91 4.85
CA GLY A 30 -11.68 7.78 6.01
C GLY A 30 -11.33 7.09 7.34
N ILE A 31 -10.72 5.90 7.32
CA ILE A 31 -10.32 5.15 8.52
C ILE A 31 -8.94 4.51 8.33
N PRO A 32 -8.23 4.18 9.43
CA PRO A 32 -6.94 3.50 9.33
C PRO A 32 -7.05 2.13 8.63
N PRO A 33 -6.04 1.72 7.84
CA PRO A 33 -5.99 0.40 7.23
C PRO A 33 -6.01 -0.69 8.31
N PHE A 34 -6.85 -1.70 8.12
CA PHE A 34 -7.05 -2.81 9.05
C PHE A 34 -7.60 -2.42 10.44
N ASN A 35 -8.29 -1.27 10.58
CA ASN A 35 -8.84 -0.75 11.85
C ASN A 35 -9.69 -1.74 12.70
N ARG A 36 -10.19 -2.83 12.12
CA ARG A 36 -11.00 -3.85 12.83
C ARG A 36 -10.26 -5.16 13.09
N VAL A 37 -8.95 -5.20 12.87
CA VAL A 37 -8.11 -6.39 13.05
C VAL A 37 -7.07 -6.10 14.13
N ALA A 38 -6.77 -7.09 14.97
CA ALA A 38 -5.67 -6.95 15.93
C ALA A 38 -4.35 -6.76 15.19
N HIS A 39 -3.54 -5.78 15.64
CA HIS A 39 -2.23 -5.49 15.07
C HIS A 39 -1.17 -6.42 15.68
N ASP A 40 -1.32 -7.72 15.45
CA ASP A 40 -0.50 -8.78 16.01
C ASP A 40 0.30 -9.53 14.93
N HIS A 41 1.01 -10.59 15.35
CA HIS A 41 1.79 -11.43 14.44
C HIS A 41 0.94 -12.09 13.34
N HIS A 42 -0.35 -12.35 13.58
CA HIS A 42 -1.22 -12.95 12.58
C HIS A 42 -1.51 -11.96 11.44
N LEU A 43 -1.76 -10.68 11.76
CA LEU A 43 -1.89 -9.64 10.75
C LEU A 43 -0.59 -9.47 9.96
N ILE A 44 0.56 -9.48 10.63
CA ILE A 44 1.88 -9.40 9.98
C ILE A 44 2.04 -10.51 8.94
N LEU A 45 1.76 -11.77 9.31
CA LEU A 45 1.83 -12.92 8.41
C LEU A 45 0.86 -12.76 7.23
N SER A 46 -0.38 -12.37 7.50
CA SER A 46 -1.39 -12.19 6.45
C SER A 46 -0.95 -11.12 5.44
N VAL A 47 -0.40 -9.98 5.87
CA VAL A 47 0.11 -8.93 4.98
C VAL A 47 1.27 -9.45 4.13
N CYS A 48 2.16 -10.24 4.75
CA CYS A 48 3.26 -10.91 4.07
C CYS A 48 2.78 -11.90 3.01
N GLU A 49 1.64 -12.54 3.22
CA GLU A 49 0.99 -13.49 2.30
C GLU A 49 0.12 -12.81 1.23
N GLY A 50 0.01 -11.49 1.24
CA GLY A 50 -0.71 -10.75 0.21
C GLY A 50 -2.05 -10.14 0.65
N LYS A 51 -2.42 -10.23 1.93
CA LYS A 51 -3.60 -9.52 2.45
C LYS A 51 -3.46 -8.01 2.19
N ARG A 52 -4.52 -7.40 1.69
CA ARG A 52 -4.66 -5.95 1.46
C ARG A 52 -6.00 -5.46 2.02
N PRO A 53 -6.14 -4.16 2.33
CA PRO A 53 -7.43 -3.59 2.67
C PRO A 53 -8.43 -3.74 1.50
N GLU A 54 -9.72 -3.82 1.83
CA GLU A 54 -10.79 -3.91 0.82
C GLU A 54 -10.93 -2.60 0.06
N ILE A 55 -11.13 -2.66 -1.26
CA ILE A 55 -11.31 -1.46 -2.07
C ILE A 55 -12.65 -0.82 -1.73
N VAL A 56 -12.62 0.47 -1.37
CA VAL A 56 -13.81 1.24 -1.04
C VAL A 56 -14.63 1.50 -2.31
N GLU A 57 -15.94 1.28 -2.22
CA GLU A 57 -16.87 1.55 -3.31
C GLU A 57 -16.75 3.01 -3.78
N ASN A 58 -16.97 3.26 -5.07
CA ASN A 58 -16.83 4.58 -5.71
C ASN A 58 -15.43 5.18 -5.74
N THR A 59 -14.38 4.46 -5.29
CA THR A 59 -13.00 4.90 -5.54
C THR A 59 -12.73 4.94 -7.05
N PRO A 60 -12.22 6.06 -7.62
CA PRO A 60 -11.91 6.15 -9.05
C PRO A 60 -10.95 5.06 -9.50
N LYS A 61 -11.18 4.51 -10.70
CA LYS A 61 -10.38 3.40 -11.23
C LYS A 61 -8.89 3.73 -11.33
N CYS A 62 -8.53 4.92 -11.81
CA CYS A 62 -7.13 5.38 -11.88
C CYS A 62 -6.44 5.35 -10.51
N TYR A 63 -7.17 5.75 -9.46
CA TYR A 63 -6.70 5.75 -8.09
C TYR A 63 -6.51 4.33 -7.54
N ILE A 64 -7.46 3.43 -7.81
CA ILE A 64 -7.35 2.01 -7.45
C ILE A 64 -6.13 1.38 -8.12
N ASP A 65 -5.95 1.60 -9.42
CA ASP A 65 -4.88 0.99 -10.19
C ASP A 65 -3.50 1.49 -9.70
N LEU A 66 -3.36 2.79 -9.43
CA LEU A 66 -2.14 3.37 -8.86
C LEU A 66 -1.85 2.85 -7.45
N MET A 67 -2.86 2.87 -6.57
CA MET A 67 -2.75 2.36 -5.20
C MET A 67 -2.34 0.88 -5.20
N LYS A 68 -2.92 0.08 -6.10
CA LYS A 68 -2.56 -1.33 -6.25
C LYS A 68 -1.13 -1.55 -6.71
N LYS A 69 -0.65 -0.71 -7.63
CA LYS A 69 0.74 -0.74 -8.08
C LYS A 69 1.71 -0.37 -6.94
N CYS A 70 1.34 0.57 -6.09
CA CYS A 70 2.15 0.99 -4.95
C CYS A 70 2.26 -0.08 -3.86
N TRP A 71 1.21 -0.89 -3.64
CA TRP A 71 1.21 -1.96 -2.62
C TRP A 71 1.56 -3.36 -3.14
N ASP A 72 2.22 -3.45 -4.29
CA ASP A 72 2.64 -4.74 -4.85
C ASP A 72 3.52 -5.51 -3.85
N SER A 73 3.34 -6.83 -3.80
CA SER A 73 4.11 -7.70 -2.90
C SER A 73 5.58 -7.72 -3.28
N ASP A 74 5.91 -7.60 -4.56
CA ASP A 74 7.27 -7.45 -5.07
C ASP A 74 7.66 -5.95 -5.08
N PRO A 75 8.67 -5.53 -4.30
CA PRO A 75 9.14 -4.14 -4.30
C PRO A 75 9.59 -3.63 -5.67
N SER A 76 10.03 -4.51 -6.59
CA SER A 76 10.50 -4.12 -7.92
C SER A 76 9.37 -3.72 -8.89
N ASN A 77 8.14 -4.15 -8.62
CA ASN A 77 6.96 -3.78 -9.41
C ASN A 77 6.38 -2.41 -9.01
N ARG A 78 6.81 -1.87 -7.86
CA ARG A 78 6.31 -0.59 -7.33
C ARG A 78 6.91 0.57 -8.13
N PRO A 79 6.15 1.66 -8.37
CA PRO A 79 6.69 2.84 -9.03
C PRO A 79 7.77 3.50 -8.17
N THR A 80 8.64 4.28 -8.79
CA THR A 80 9.51 5.21 -8.06
C THR A 80 8.70 6.42 -7.61
N ILE A 81 9.26 7.23 -6.70
CA ILE A 81 8.62 8.47 -6.26
C ILE A 81 8.40 9.45 -7.42
N THR A 82 9.35 9.53 -8.37
CA THR A 82 9.22 10.38 -9.56
C THR A 82 8.08 9.92 -10.46
N MET A 83 7.98 8.62 -10.75
CA MET A 83 6.86 8.09 -11.55
C MET A 83 5.51 8.31 -10.86
N LEU A 84 5.49 8.23 -9.53
CA LEU A 84 4.29 8.45 -8.73
C LEU A 84 3.85 9.92 -8.78
N GLU A 85 4.80 10.85 -8.64
CA GLU A 85 4.56 12.29 -8.77
C GLU A 85 4.04 12.64 -10.17
N ASP A 86 4.69 12.15 -11.22
CA ASP A 86 4.28 12.37 -12.61
C ASP A 86 2.81 11.98 -12.81
N ILE A 87 2.41 10.77 -12.38
CA ILE A 87 1.03 10.27 -12.51
C ILE A 87 0.04 11.13 -11.72
N ILE A 88 0.36 11.50 -10.48
CA ILE A 88 -0.54 12.27 -9.61
C ILE A 88 -0.69 13.71 -10.12
N SER A 89 0.34 14.28 -10.74
CA SER A 89 0.31 15.64 -11.29
C SER A 89 -0.67 15.81 -12.46
N GLU A 90 -1.08 14.70 -13.09
CA GLU A 90 -2.05 14.69 -14.20
C GLU A 90 -3.53 14.67 -13.72
N TRP A 91 -3.79 14.60 -12.41
CA TRP A 91 -5.14 14.45 -11.83
C TRP A 91 -5.77 15.76 -11.36
#